data_AF-A0AAN7SRM5-F1
#
_entry.id   AF-A0AAN7SRM5-F1
#
_cell.length_a   1.000
_cell.length_b   1.000
_cell.length_c   1.000
_cell.angle_alpha   90.00
_cell.angle_beta   90.00
_cell.angle_gamma   90.00
#
_symmetry.space_group_name_H-M   'P 1'
#
loop_
_entity.id
_entity.type
_entity.pdbx_description
1 polymer ?
#
loop_
_entity_poly.entity_id
_entity_poly.type
_entity_poly.pdbx_seq_one_letter_code
_entity_poly.pdbx_strand_id
1 'polypeptide(L)'
;MQIGVTVQSIPQSMKDRMRSIYVPDNIRILKYPCHSQAVEQNVKLVTKASAAVCDNEARDGFIRSRITSRDALPKFYTKNEYFKVL
;
A
#
# COMPACT_ATOMS: atom_id res chain seq x y z
N MET A 1 9.28 -7.28 22.29
CA MET A 1 9.85 -7.88 21.07
C MET A 1 9.78 -6.83 19.95
N GLN A 2 10.82 -6.01 19.79
CA GLN A 2 10.88 -5.00 18.73
C GLN A 2 11.30 -5.69 17.43
N ILE A 3 10.37 -5.76 16.48
CA ILE A 3 10.66 -6.28 15.14
C ILE A 3 11.28 -5.12 14.37
N GLY A 4 12.61 -4.99 14.48
CA GLY A 4 13.38 -4.06 13.67
C GLY A 4 13.24 -4.46 12.21
N VAL A 5 12.40 -3.74 11.46
CA VAL A 5 12.29 -3.93 10.01
C VAL A 5 13.51 -3.26 9.40
N THR A 6 14.61 -4.00 9.27
CA THR A 6 15.78 -3.54 8.52
C THR A 6 15.33 -3.33 7.09
N VAL A 7 15.38 -2.09 6.60
CA VAL A 7 15.24 -1.80 5.17
C VAL A 7 16.50 -2.33 4.52
N GLN A 8 16.49 -3.60 4.14
CA GLN A 8 17.60 -4.21 3.42
C GLN A 8 17.76 -3.41 2.11
N SER A 9 18.95 -2.83 1.94
CA SER A 9 19.31 -2.18 0.69
C SER A 9 19.09 -3.16 -0.45
N ILE A 10 18.53 -2.67 -1.56
CA ILE A 10 18.21 -3.49 -2.74
C ILE A 10 19.42 -4.38 -3.08
N PRO A 11 19.28 -5.72 -3.08
CA PRO A 11 20.38 -6.63 -3.34
C PRO A 11 21.02 -6.32 -4.69
N GLN A 12 22.34 -6.44 -4.78
CA GLN A 12 23.07 -6.11 -6.01
C GLN A 12 22.54 -6.88 -7.23
N SER A 13 22.14 -8.13 -7.05
CA SER A 13 21.47 -8.96 -8.06
C SER A 13 20.17 -8.36 -8.60
N MET A 14 19.42 -7.63 -7.78
CA MET A 14 18.18 -6.95 -8.18
C MET A 14 18.49 -5.67 -8.95
N LYS A 15 19.57 -4.95 -8.59
CA LYS A 15 20.09 -3.81 -9.37
C LYS A 15 20.59 -4.25 -10.74
N ASP A 16 21.26 -5.41 -10.80
CA ASP A 16 21.80 -5.98 -12.04
C ASP A 16 20.68 -6.47 -12.97
N ARG A 17 19.58 -7.01 -12.42
CA ARG A 17 18.35 -7.29 -13.20
C ARG A 17 17.67 -6.03 -13.73
N MET A 18 17.73 -4.92 -13.00
CA MET A 18 17.19 -3.64 -13.46
C MET A 18 18.00 -3.05 -14.63
N ARG A 19 19.30 -3.38 -14.74
CA ARG A 19 20.15 -3.08 -15.90
C ARG A 19 19.88 -3.98 -17.12
N SER A 20 19.20 -5.11 -16.94
CA SER A 20 18.88 -6.08 -17.99
C SER A 20 17.57 -5.79 -18.73
N ILE A 21 16.78 -4.80 -18.30
CA ILE A 21 15.64 -4.36 -19.09
C ILE A 21 16.23 -3.59 -20.27
N TYR A 22 16.23 -4.18 -21.46
CA TYR A 22 16.54 -3.47 -22.69
C TYR A 22 15.56 -2.32 -22.83
N VAL A 23 16.03 -1.11 -22.54
CA VAL A 23 15.28 0.13 -22.75
C VAL A 23 15.89 0.77 -23.99
N PRO A 24 15.25 0.69 -25.16
CA PRO A 24 15.78 1.32 -26.37
C PRO A 24 15.99 2.82 -26.15
N ASP A 25 16.99 3.39 -26.82
CA ASP A 25 17.48 4.76 -26.61
C ASP A 25 16.41 5.86 -26.80
N ASN A 26 15.25 5.51 -27.37
CA ASN A 26 14.10 6.39 -27.55
C ASN A 26 13.09 6.39 -26.37
N ILE A 27 13.27 5.54 -25.36
CA ILE A 27 12.42 5.54 -24.16
C ILE A 27 13.06 6.42 -23.09
N ARG A 28 12.48 7.61 -22.93
CA ARG A 28 12.87 8.53 -21.85
C ARG A 28 12.33 8.01 -20.52
N ILE A 29 13.14 7.26 -19.77
CA ILE A 29 12.82 6.90 -18.39
C ILE A 29 12.86 8.17 -17.56
N LEU A 30 11.69 8.71 -17.24
CA LEU A 30 11.58 9.81 -16.30
C LEU A 30 11.95 9.27 -14.91
N LYS A 31 13.08 9.75 -14.38
CA LYS A 31 13.50 9.49 -13.00
C LYS A 31 12.57 10.22 -12.05
N TYR A 32 11.38 9.68 -11.84
CA TYR A 32 10.56 10.06 -10.71
C TYR A 32 11.25 9.56 -9.43
N PRO A 33 11.13 10.27 -8.30
CA PRO A 33 11.56 9.74 -7.01
C PRO A 33 10.69 8.52 -6.68
N CYS A 34 11.13 7.35 -7.13
CA CYS A 34 10.51 6.04 -6.88
C CYS A 34 10.61 5.61 -5.41
N HIS A 35 11.37 6.38 -4.61
CA HIS A 35 11.53 6.24 -3.16
C HIS A 35 10.94 7.45 -2.43
N SER A 36 9.80 7.96 -2.89
CA SER A 36 9.03 8.86 -2.04
C SER A 36 8.42 8.06 -0.89
N GLN A 37 8.39 8.66 0.30
CA GLN A 37 7.76 8.07 1.48
C GLN A 37 6.32 7.63 1.21
N ALA A 38 5.59 8.38 0.37
CA ALA A 38 4.24 8.04 -0.05
C ALA A 38 4.18 6.71 -0.84
N VAL A 39 5.11 6.48 -1.77
CA VAL A 39 5.18 5.22 -2.53
C VAL A 39 5.50 4.05 -1.59
N GLU A 40 6.46 4.22 -0.67
CA GLU A 40 6.81 3.18 0.30
C GLU A 40 5.65 2.84 1.25
N GLN A 41 4.92 3.86 1.74
CA GLN A 41 3.74 3.68 2.57
C GLN A 41 2.62 2.96 1.83
N ASN A 42 2.37 3.32 0.57
CA ASN A 42 1.35 2.68 -0.26
C ASN A 42 1.67 1.21 -0.53
N VAL A 43 2.91 0.90 -0.91
CA VAL A 43 3.36 -0.49 -1.11
C VAL A 43 3.19 -1.30 0.18
N LYS A 44 3.62 -0.75 1.33
CA LYS A 44 3.46 -1.40 2.64
C LYS A 44 1.98 -1.66 2.99
N LEU A 45 1.10 -0.71 2.71
CA LEU A 45 -0.32 -0.84 2.96
C LEU A 45 -0.94 -1.94 2.07
N VAL A 46 -0.63 -1.92 0.77
CA VAL A 46 -1.12 -2.91 -0.21
C VAL A 46 -0.62 -4.30 0.18
N THR A 47 0.66 -4.47 0.48
CA THR A 47 1.22 -5.77 0.89
C THR A 47 0.54 -6.32 2.14
N LYS A 48 0.29 -5.48 3.16
CA LYS A 48 -0.43 -5.90 4.37
C LYS A 48 -1.86 -6.30 4.09
N ALA A 49 -2.56 -5.52 3.26
CA ALA A 49 -3.94 -5.81 2.88
C ALA A 49 -4.02 -7.11 2.08
N SER A 50 -3.14 -7.31 1.10
CA SER A 50 -3.06 -8.55 0.32
C SER A 50 -2.74 -9.77 1.17
N ALA A 51 -1.78 -9.67 2.09
CA ALA A 51 -1.42 -10.75 2.99
C ALA A 51 -2.59 -11.15 3.93
N ALA A 52 -3.40 -10.19 4.36
CA ALA A 52 -4.56 -10.45 5.22
C ALA A 52 -5.73 -11.15 4.50
N VAL A 53 -5.72 -11.23 3.16
CA VAL A 53 -6.81 -11.79 2.35
C VAL A 53 -6.37 -12.94 1.45
N CYS A 54 -5.16 -13.48 1.65
CA CYS A 54 -4.65 -14.60 0.85
C CYS A 54 -5.53 -15.86 0.94
N ASP A 55 -6.19 -16.08 2.09
CA ASP A 55 -7.15 -17.16 2.27
C ASP A 55 -8.60 -16.65 2.10
N ASN A 56 -9.47 -17.47 1.50
CA ASN A 56 -10.86 -17.10 1.24
C ASN A 56 -11.64 -16.77 2.52
N GLU A 57 -11.43 -17.52 3.60
CA GLU A 57 -12.07 -17.27 4.90
C GLU A 57 -11.53 -15.99 5.56
N ALA A 58 -10.22 -15.76 5.49
CA ALA A 58 -9.59 -14.54 5.99
C ALA A 58 -10.09 -13.30 5.24
N ARG A 59 -10.28 -13.42 3.91
CA ARG A 59 -10.85 -12.37 3.07
C ARG A 59 -12.28 -12.04 3.46
N ASP A 60 -13.13 -13.04 3.64
CA ASP A 60 -14.53 -12.83 4.04
C ASP A 60 -14.63 -12.20 5.44
N GLY A 61 -13.83 -12.68 6.40
CA GLY A 61 -13.74 -12.07 7.73
C GLY A 61 -13.28 -10.61 7.70
N PHE A 62 -12.28 -10.30 6.86
CA PHE A 62 -11.79 -8.94 6.67
C PHE A 62 -12.85 -8.02 6.05
N ILE A 63 -13.56 -8.49 5.01
CA ILE A 63 -14.63 -7.72 4.35
C ILE A 63 -15.77 -7.45 5.34
N ARG A 64 -16.24 -8.47 6.07
CA ARG A 64 -17.31 -8.32 7.06
C ARG A 64 -16.91 -7.34 8.16
N SER A 65 -15.71 -7.46 8.72
CA SER A 65 -15.21 -6.53 9.73
C SER A 65 -15.17 -5.09 9.22
N ARG A 66 -14.73 -4.87 7.97
CA ARG A 66 -14.70 -3.53 7.34
C ARG A 66 -16.11 -2.98 7.15
N ILE A 67 -17.07 -3.79 6.70
CA ILE A 67 -18.47 -3.38 6.55
C ILE A 67 -19.05 -2.98 7.91
N THR A 68 -18.92 -3.83 8.93
CA THR A 68 -19.40 -3.53 10.29
C THR A 68 -18.77 -2.25 10.85
N SER A 69 -17.46 -2.07 10.66
CA SER A 69 -16.78 -0.84 11.09
C SER A 69 -17.32 0.40 10.37
N ARG A 70 -17.72 0.30 9.10
CA ARG A 70 -18.31 1.43 8.34
C ARG A 70 -19.76 1.67 8.71
N ASP A 71 -20.52 0.62 8.99
CA ASP A 71 -21.91 0.74 9.44
C ASP A 71 -22.01 1.35 10.84
N ALA A 72 -20.98 1.15 11.68
CA ALA A 72 -20.86 1.81 12.98
C ALA A 72 -20.53 3.31 12.88
N LEU A 73 -20.07 3.79 11.72
CA LEU A 73 -19.81 5.22 11.53
C LEU A 73 -21.14 5.96 11.28
N PRO A 74 -21.29 7.18 11.83
CA PRO A 74 -22.46 8.00 11.53
C PRO A 74 -22.54 8.29 10.03
N LYS A 75 -23.77 8.21 9.49
CA LYS A 75 -24.04 8.58 8.10
C LYS A 75 -24.22 10.10 8.03
N PHE A 76 -23.48 10.73 7.12
CA PHE A 76 -23.55 12.16 6.87
C PHE A 76 -24.01 12.39 5.44
N TYR A 77 -25.04 13.22 5.26
CA TYR A 77 -25.56 13.60 3.95
C TYR A 77 -24.90 14.87 3.43
N THR A 78 -24.38 15.71 4.35
CA THR A 78 -23.64 16.92 4.01
C THR A 78 -22.31 17.00 4.76
N LYS A 79 -21.33 17.68 4.16
CA LYS A 79 -20.02 17.92 4.80
C LYS A 79 -20.15 18.69 6.13
N ASN A 80 -21.15 19.56 6.25
CA ASN A 80 -21.41 20.31 7.47
C ASN A 80 -21.86 19.42 8.64
N GLU A 81 -22.49 18.27 8.39
CA GLU A 81 -22.86 17.32 9.45
C GLU A 81 -21.64 16.61 10.03
N TYR A 82 -20.62 16.34 9.21
CA TYR A 82 -19.36 15.74 9.66
C TYR A 82 -18.64 16.64 10.67
N PHE A 83 -18.55 17.94 10.40
CA PHE A 83 -17.88 18.90 11.30
C PHE A 83 -18.63 19.20 12.60
N LYS A 84 -19.88 18.75 12.73
CA LYS A 84 -20.66 18.89 13.98
C LYS A 84 -20.42 17.75 14.97
N VAL A 85 -19.78 16.66 14.53
CA VAL A 85 -19.53 15.44 15.33
C VAL A 85 -18.07 15.38 15.82
N LEU A 86 -17.19 16.20 15.24
CA LEU A 86 -15.83 16.46 15.73
C LEU A 86 -15.85 17.52 16.82
#